data_AF-A0A2S9BT63-F1
#
_entry.id   AF-A0A2S9BT63-F1
#
_cell.length_a   1.000
_cell.length_b   1.000
_cell.length_c   1.000
_cell.angle_alpha   90.00
_cell.angle_beta   90.00
_cell.angle_gamma   90.00
#
_symmetry.space_group_name_H-M   'P 1'
#
loop_
_entity.id
_entity.type
_entity.pdbx_description
1 polymer ?
#
loop_
_entity_poly.entity_id
_entity_poly.type
_entity_poly.pdbx_seq_one_letter_code
_entity_poly.pdbx_strand_id
1 'polypeptide(L)'
;MESTPDGVSEVGADAVQPLRDADATAVGDGRDPAQAEWEQTTALDGGATDDVLDPATATGADPDELAAPDDEVPADDLPRSALQPESQGDDPLLAEIGEDGEGDLGTGDI
;
A
#
# COMPACT_ATOMS: atom_id res chain seq x y z
N MET A 1 -15.58 -46.78 49.55
CA MET A 1 -16.11 -45.41 49.65
C MET A 1 -14.88 -44.52 49.68
N GLU A 2 -14.52 -43.93 48.55
CA GLU A 2 -13.37 -43.02 48.43
C GLU A 2 -13.94 -41.61 48.45
N SER A 3 -13.60 -40.82 49.47
CA SER A 3 -14.00 -39.42 49.59
C SER A 3 -12.99 -38.56 48.82
N THR A 4 -13.46 -37.83 47.82
CA THR A 4 -12.70 -36.77 47.17
C THR A 4 -12.38 -35.68 48.20
N PRO A 5 -11.14 -35.19 48.32
CA PRO A 5 -10.83 -34.10 49.23
C PRO A 5 -11.47 -32.80 48.73
N ASP A 6 -12.20 -32.17 49.63
CA ASP A 6 -12.76 -30.83 49.48
C ASP A 6 -11.61 -29.82 49.52
N GLY A 7 -11.36 -29.15 48.40
CA GLY A 7 -10.08 -28.49 48.18
C GLY A 7 -10.09 -27.46 47.06
N VAL A 8 -11.11 -26.61 47.02
CA VAL A 8 -10.99 -25.30 46.39
C VAL A 8 -11.48 -24.27 47.41
N SER A 9 -10.53 -23.58 48.05
CA SER A 9 -10.83 -22.46 48.93
C SER A 9 -11.72 -21.47 48.18
N GLU A 10 -12.91 -21.19 48.72
CA GLU A 10 -13.81 -20.13 48.28
C GLU A 10 -13.09 -18.77 48.39
N VAL A 11 -12.28 -18.42 47.40
CA VAL A 11 -12.02 -17.02 47.08
C VAL A 11 -13.29 -16.57 46.35
N GLY A 12 -14.27 -16.13 47.13
CA GLY A 12 -15.58 -15.73 46.62
C GLY A 12 -15.44 -14.76 45.44
N ALA A 13 -16.36 -14.83 44.48
CA ALA A 13 -16.34 -14.03 43.26
C ALA A 13 -16.21 -12.51 43.51
N ASP A 14 -16.53 -12.03 44.71
CA ASP A 14 -16.31 -10.66 45.18
C ASP A 14 -14.83 -10.25 45.41
N ALA A 15 -13.92 -11.21 45.56
CA ALA A 15 -12.49 -10.95 45.78
C ALA A 15 -11.71 -10.71 44.47
N VAL A 16 -12.33 -10.98 43.31
CA VAL A 16 -11.73 -10.77 41.99
C VAL A 16 -12.25 -9.46 41.43
N GLN A 17 -11.42 -8.41 41.48
CA GLN A 17 -11.74 -7.14 40.83
C GLN A 17 -11.62 -7.30 39.30
N PRO A 18 -12.52 -6.71 38.49
CA PRO A 18 -12.36 -6.68 37.05
C PRO A 18 -11.08 -5.93 36.69
N LEU A 19 -10.35 -6.44 35.69
CA LEU A 19 -9.18 -5.75 35.14
C LEU A 19 -9.60 -4.39 34.63
N ARG A 20 -8.87 -3.35 35.05
CA ARG A 20 -9.07 -1.97 34.62
C ARG A 20 -8.10 -1.68 33.48
N ASP A 21 -8.39 -0.65 32.69
CA ASP A 21 -7.53 -0.26 31.56
C ASP A 21 -6.09 0.05 31.98
N ALA A 22 -5.90 0.55 33.21
CA ALA A 22 -4.58 0.84 33.78
C ALA A 22 -3.75 -0.43 34.12
N ASP A 23 -4.40 -1.60 34.17
CA ASP A 23 -3.73 -2.88 34.42
C ASP A 23 -3.16 -3.47 33.12
N ALA A 24 -3.53 -2.95 31.95
CA ALA A 24 -2.95 -3.32 30.66
C ALA A 24 -1.64 -2.55 30.40
N THR A 25 -0.58 -3.26 30.03
CA THR A 25 0.68 -2.64 29.60
C THR A 25 0.65 -2.21 28.13
N ALA A 26 -0.30 -2.74 27.36
CA ALA A 26 -0.53 -2.36 25.98
C ALA A 26 -1.41 -1.10 25.95
N VAL A 27 -0.87 -0.01 25.41
CA VAL A 27 -1.64 1.19 25.10
C VAL A 27 -2.04 1.08 23.64
N GLY A 28 -3.33 0.92 23.36
CA GLY A 28 -3.85 1.04 21.99
C GLY A 28 -3.62 2.47 21.51
N ASP A 29 -3.22 2.63 20.25
CA ASP A 29 -3.09 3.95 19.61
C ASP A 29 -4.45 4.56 19.24
N GLY A 30 -5.55 3.95 19.71
CA GLY A 30 -6.92 4.34 19.43
C GLY A 30 -7.40 3.95 18.03
N ARG A 31 -6.55 3.34 17.19
CA ARG A 31 -6.88 2.89 15.85
C ARG A 31 -6.89 1.37 15.79
N ASP A 32 -8.01 0.80 16.22
CA ASP A 32 -8.29 -0.62 15.97
C ASP A 32 -8.44 -0.83 14.44
N PRO A 33 -7.67 -1.72 13.81
CA PRO A 33 -7.80 -1.99 12.38
C PRO A 33 -9.22 -2.43 11.99
N ALA A 34 -9.91 -3.19 12.86
CA ALA A 34 -11.29 -3.59 12.60
C ALA A 34 -12.25 -2.38 12.61
N GLN A 35 -11.98 -1.40 13.49
CA GLN A 35 -12.74 -0.15 13.53
C GLN A 35 -12.50 0.68 12.26
N ALA A 36 -11.25 0.76 11.79
CA ALA A 36 -10.91 1.49 10.57
C ALA A 36 -11.60 0.90 9.32
N GLU A 37 -11.59 -0.43 9.16
CA GLU A 37 -12.28 -1.12 8.07
C GLU A 37 -13.81 -0.90 8.13
N TRP A 38 -14.39 -0.90 9.34
CA TRP A 38 -15.82 -0.68 9.53
C TRP A 38 -16.24 0.75 9.17
N GLU A 39 -15.43 1.74 9.56
CA GLU A 39 -15.65 3.15 9.21
C GLU A 39 -15.56 3.37 7.69
N GLN A 40 -14.59 2.75 7.02
CA GLN A 40 -14.46 2.81 5.57
C GLN A 40 -15.69 2.21 4.86
N THR A 41 -16.14 1.03 5.31
CA THR A 41 -17.34 0.36 4.75
C THR A 41 -18.60 1.21 4.97
N THR A 42 -18.75 1.77 6.16
CA THR A 42 -19.88 2.66 6.49
C THR A 42 -19.89 3.91 5.62
N ALA A 43 -18.71 4.46 5.32
CA ALA A 43 -18.59 5.61 4.41
C ALA A 43 -18.98 5.24 2.97
N LEU A 44 -18.55 4.08 2.47
CA LEU A 44 -18.94 3.56 1.15
C LEU A 44 -20.47 3.37 1.06
N ASP A 45 -21.10 2.74 2.07
CA ASP A 45 -22.55 2.58 2.13
C ASP A 45 -23.29 3.93 2.21
N GLY A 46 -22.66 4.94 2.81
CA GLY A 46 -23.11 6.33 2.85
C GLY A 46 -22.93 7.10 1.53
N GLY A 47 -22.33 6.48 0.52
CA GLY A 47 -22.10 7.08 -0.80
C GLY A 47 -20.80 7.87 -0.91
N ALA A 48 -19.82 7.67 -0.02
CA ALA A 48 -18.48 8.18 -0.23
C ALA A 48 -17.86 7.59 -1.50
N THR A 49 -17.17 8.43 -2.29
CA THR A 49 -16.47 7.99 -3.50
C THR A 49 -15.02 7.65 -3.20
N ASP A 50 -14.40 6.87 -4.08
CA ASP A 50 -12.99 6.51 -3.95
C ASP A 50 -12.09 7.76 -3.93
N ASP A 51 -12.45 8.85 -4.63
CA ASP A 51 -11.73 10.12 -4.57
C ASP A 51 -11.62 10.71 -3.15
N VAL A 52 -12.56 10.34 -2.27
CA VAL A 52 -12.59 10.78 -0.87
C VAL A 52 -11.90 9.79 0.05
N LEU A 53 -12.01 8.49 -0.25
CA LEU A 53 -11.49 7.41 0.61
C LEU A 53 -10.03 7.07 0.33
N ASP A 54 -9.65 7.08 -0.94
CA ASP A 54 -8.30 6.84 -1.42
C ASP A 54 -7.97 7.71 -2.64
N PRO A 55 -7.71 9.02 -2.42
CA PRO A 55 -7.39 9.95 -3.50
C PRO A 55 -6.10 9.61 -4.24
N ALA A 56 -5.21 8.78 -3.66
CA ALA A 56 -3.97 8.39 -4.29
C ALA A 56 -4.22 7.37 -5.42
N THR A 57 -5.25 6.54 -5.29
CA THR A 57 -5.56 5.48 -6.27
C THR A 57 -6.82 5.73 -7.08
N ALA A 58 -7.69 6.66 -6.65
CA ALA A 58 -8.95 7.01 -7.32
C ALA A 58 -8.79 7.86 -8.61
N THR A 59 -7.72 7.68 -9.38
CA THR A 59 -7.51 8.41 -10.63
C THR A 59 -8.24 7.78 -11.82
N GLY A 60 -8.76 6.57 -11.66
CA GLY A 60 -9.35 5.75 -12.72
C GLY A 60 -8.33 5.02 -13.60
N ALA A 61 -7.03 5.19 -13.34
CA ALA A 61 -5.98 4.34 -13.91
C ALA A 61 -5.90 3.01 -13.16
N ASP A 62 -5.38 1.97 -13.84
CA ASP A 62 -5.07 0.71 -13.18
C ASP A 62 -4.06 0.96 -12.05
N PRO A 63 -4.20 0.36 -10.86
CA PRO A 63 -3.27 0.59 -9.75
C PRO A 63 -1.79 0.33 -10.10
N ASP A 64 -1.54 -0.62 -11.00
CA ASP A 64 -0.19 -0.94 -11.50
C ASP A 64 0.37 0.12 -12.48
N GLU A 65 -0.47 1.04 -12.99
CA GLU A 65 -0.06 2.18 -13.82
C GLU A 65 0.23 3.45 -13.00
N LEU A 66 -0.13 3.46 -11.71
CA LEU A 66 0.14 4.59 -10.84
C LEU A 66 1.62 4.59 -10.44
N ALA A 67 2.31 5.71 -10.69
CA ALA A 67 3.68 5.88 -10.27
C ALA A 67 3.80 5.68 -8.75
N ALA A 68 4.65 4.75 -8.33
CA ALA A 68 4.96 4.57 -6.93
C ALA A 68 5.73 5.80 -6.41
N PRO A 69 5.54 6.21 -5.15
CA PRO A 69 6.28 7.35 -4.58
C PRO A 69 7.80 7.13 -4.54
N ASP A 70 8.26 5.91 -4.75
CA ASP A 70 9.65 5.47 -4.81
C ASP A 70 10.09 4.93 -6.18
N ASP A 71 9.29 5.14 -7.24
CA ASP A 71 9.70 4.83 -8.63
C ASP A 71 10.85 5.73 -9.12
N GLU A 72 11.10 6.84 -8.42
CA GLU A 72 12.20 7.75 -8.74
C GLU A 72 13.55 7.11 -8.39
N VAL A 73 14.40 6.91 -9.42
CA VAL A 73 15.77 6.45 -9.24
C VAL A 73 16.55 7.45 -8.37
N PRO A 74 17.22 7.01 -7.28
CA PRO A 74 18.03 7.90 -6.45
C PRO A 74 19.04 8.69 -7.27
N ALA A 75 19.24 9.97 -6.92
CA ALA A 75 20.16 10.84 -7.64
C ALA A 75 21.61 10.30 -7.69
N ASP A 76 22.00 9.52 -6.68
CA ASP A 76 23.32 8.87 -6.62
C ASP A 76 23.47 7.72 -7.64
N ASP A 77 22.36 7.10 -8.05
CA ASP A 77 22.32 6.03 -9.04
C ASP A 77 22.22 6.56 -10.49
N LEU A 78 21.83 7.83 -10.66
CA LEU A 78 21.81 8.47 -11.97
C LEU A 78 23.25 8.72 -12.48
N PRO A 79 23.55 8.39 -13.75
CA PRO A 79 24.85 8.72 -14.33
C PRO A 79 25.04 10.23 -14.34
N ARG A 80 26.21 10.69 -13.89
CA ARG A 80 26.59 12.11 -13.99
C ARG A 80 26.40 12.57 -15.43
N SER A 81 25.87 13.78 -15.62
CA SER A 81 25.61 14.35 -16.95
C SER A 81 26.81 14.30 -17.90
N ALA A 82 28.04 14.38 -17.37
CA ALA A 82 29.28 14.27 -18.16
C ALA A 82 29.62 12.84 -18.66
N LEU A 83 28.95 11.81 -18.13
CA LEU A 83 29.08 10.40 -18.52
C LEU A 83 27.92 9.93 -19.39
N GLN A 84 26.86 10.73 -19.51
CA GLN A 84 25.76 10.43 -20.40
C GLN A 84 26.22 10.69 -21.84
N PRO A 85 25.89 9.81 -22.79
CA PRO A 85 26.13 10.09 -24.20
C PRO A 85 25.41 11.38 -24.58
N GLU A 86 25.96 12.12 -25.52
CA GLU A 86 25.20 13.20 -26.15
C GLU A 86 23.89 12.60 -26.67
N SER A 87 22.75 13.27 -26.44
CA SER A 87 21.55 12.94 -27.20
C SER A 87 21.93 13.04 -28.68
N GLN A 88 21.38 12.19 -29.54
CA GLN A 88 21.72 12.17 -30.97
C GLN A 88 21.22 13.40 -31.74
N GLY A 89 21.10 14.56 -31.07
CA GLY A 89 20.59 15.81 -31.62
C GLY A 89 19.07 15.83 -31.78
N ASP A 90 18.48 14.68 -32.13
CA ASP A 90 17.06 14.54 -32.42
C ASP A 90 16.29 13.84 -31.29
N ASP A 91 15.03 14.25 -31.12
CA ASP A 91 14.09 13.63 -30.21
C ASP A 91 13.73 12.22 -30.73
N PRO A 92 13.94 11.13 -29.97
CA PRO A 92 13.61 9.78 -30.41
C PRO A 92 12.10 9.59 -30.68
N LEU A 93 11.23 10.46 -30.16
CA LEU A 93 9.80 10.48 -30.48
C LEU A 93 9.51 11.13 -31.85
N LEU A 94 10.45 11.92 -32.37
CA LEU A 94 10.44 12.51 -33.71
C LEU A 94 11.43 11.74 -34.60
N ALA A 95 11.22 10.44 -34.76
CA ALA A 95 11.83 9.75 -35.89
C ALA A 95 11.19 10.30 -37.17
N GLU A 96 11.99 10.95 -38.04
CA GLU A 96 11.55 11.19 -39.41
C GLU A 96 11.37 9.82 -40.08
N ILE A 97 10.13 9.34 -40.12
CA ILE A 97 9.72 8.28 -41.04
C ILE A 97 9.99 8.86 -42.42
N GLY A 98 11.05 8.38 -43.08
CA GLY A 98 11.35 8.73 -44.47
C GLY A 98 10.09 8.57 -45.33
N GLU A 99 10.00 9.36 -46.41
CA GLU A 99 8.82 9.43 -47.29
C GLU A 99 8.33 8.05 -47.79
N ASP A 100 9.22 7.05 -47.79
CA ASP A 100 8.96 5.68 -48.25
C ASP A 100 8.81 4.64 -47.11
N GLY A 101 8.72 5.04 -45.84
CA GLY A 101 8.51 4.10 -44.74
C GLY A 101 9.66 3.09 -44.58
N GLU A 102 10.90 3.55 -44.66
CA GLU A 102 12.13 2.73 -44.66
C GLU A 102 12.47 2.08 -43.30
N GLY A 103 11.49 1.95 -42.41
CA GLY A 103 11.58 1.25 -41.13
C GLY A 103 10.93 -0.15 -41.12
N ASP A 104 10.41 -0.63 -42.26
CA ASP A 104 9.85 -1.98 -42.34
C ASP A 104 10.99 -3.00 -42.40
N LEU A 105 11.30 -3.64 -41.26
CA LEU A 105 12.19 -4.78 -41.19
C LEU A 105 11.63 -5.87 -42.11
N GLY A 106 12.24 -6.03 -43.29
CA GLY A 106 11.80 -7.00 -44.28
C GLY A 106 11.88 -8.42 -43.73
N THR A 107 11.09 -9.34 -44.29
CA THR A 107 11.00 -10.75 -43.88
C THR A 107 12.34 -11.52 -43.91
N GLY A 108 13.43 -10.92 -44.40
CA GLY A 108 14.77 -11.49 -44.43
C GLY A 108 15.67 -11.15 -43.22
N ASP A 109 15.19 -10.32 -42.28
CA ASP A 109 15.96 -9.91 -41.09
C ASP A 109 15.70 -10.76 -39.83
N ILE A 110 15.11 -11.95 -39.96
CA ILE A 110 15.02 -12.98 -38.90
C ILE A 110 15.70 -14.31 -39.28
#